data_AF-A0A6L8HUP0-F1
#
_entry.id   AF-A0A6L8HUP0-F1
#
_cell.length_a   1.000
_cell.length_b   1.000
_cell.length_c   1.000
_cell.angle_alpha   90.00
_cell.angle_beta   90.00
_cell.angle_gamma   90.00
#
_symmetry.space_group_name_H-M   'P 1'
#
loop_
_entity.id
_entity.type
_entity.pdbx_description
1 polymer ?
#
loop_
_entity_poly.entity_id
_entity_poly.type
_entity_poly.pdbx_seq_one_letter_code
_entity_poly.pdbx_strand_id
1 'polypeptide(L)'
;MPNIALSFLPSLQHWQEAGKWLLWGCVFGLAPVWLSCILFPLLGQGDEILSLIDRGQLALYAAAMAGTAGYLASTDRDPPGMKLRSTILLVAFITVVIAVAIYVTTQTVDVLSGPQQSPPNISPAIVVAFSAAVYVASLIVAFLATLIDSERLDNQYQDIQGRHGEDLLEDFARLGK
;
A
#
# COMPACT_ATOMS: atom_id res chain seq x y z
N MET A 1 36.90 -6.15 -10.98
CA MET A 1 35.84 -5.27 -10.48
C MET A 1 34.51 -5.95 -10.75
N PRO A 2 33.82 -6.47 -9.73
CA PRO A 2 32.51 -7.10 -9.93
C PRO A 2 31.50 -6.05 -10.43
N ASN A 3 30.64 -6.43 -11.38
CA ASN A 3 29.60 -5.59 -11.94
C ASN A 3 28.53 -5.26 -10.89
N ILE A 4 28.75 -4.20 -10.11
CA ILE A 4 27.81 -3.68 -9.09
C ILE A 4 26.45 -3.32 -9.70
N ALA A 5 26.38 -3.07 -11.01
CA ALA A 5 25.14 -2.64 -11.67
C ALA A 5 24.07 -3.73 -11.81
N LEU A 6 24.42 -5.02 -11.74
CA LEU A 6 23.48 -6.13 -11.98
C LEU A 6 22.92 -6.76 -10.69
N SER A 7 23.48 -6.46 -9.51
CA SER A 7 22.95 -6.94 -8.23
C SER A 7 21.75 -6.13 -7.72
N PHE A 8 21.36 -5.06 -8.43
CA PHE A 8 20.20 -4.23 -8.09
C PHE A 8 18.88 -4.71 -8.69
N LEU A 9 18.91 -5.77 -9.50
CA LEU A 9 17.67 -6.34 -10.01
C LEU A 9 17.12 -7.33 -8.97
N PRO A 10 15.90 -7.09 -8.46
CA PRO A 10 15.27 -8.01 -7.52
C PRO A 10 15.19 -9.37 -8.18
N SER A 11 15.49 -10.43 -7.41
CA SER A 11 15.32 -11.77 -7.93
C SER A 11 13.85 -11.98 -8.32
N LEU A 12 13.61 -12.84 -9.31
CA LEU A 12 12.26 -13.11 -9.82
C LEU A 12 11.29 -13.56 -8.70
N GLN A 13 11.83 -14.12 -7.62
CA GLN A 13 11.09 -14.50 -6.42
C GLN A 13 10.53 -13.28 -5.66
N HIS A 14 11.32 -12.22 -5.46
CA HIS A 14 10.89 -10.99 -4.77
C HIS A 14 9.73 -10.30 -5.52
N TRP A 15 9.77 -10.31 -6.86
CA TRP A 15 8.66 -9.83 -7.69
C TRP A 15 7.37 -10.62 -7.49
N GLN A 16 7.48 -11.96 -7.39
CA GLN A 16 6.32 -12.82 -7.14
C GLN A 16 5.75 -12.62 -5.73
N GLU A 17 6.60 -12.44 -4.73
CA GLU A 17 6.18 -12.18 -3.35
C GLU A 17 5.48 -10.81 -3.23
N ALA A 18 6.07 -9.75 -3.78
CA ALA A 18 5.43 -8.43 -3.84
C ALA A 18 4.11 -8.47 -4.62
N GLY A 19 4.06 -9.22 -5.73
CA GLY A 19 2.83 -9.41 -6.52
C GLY A 19 1.74 -10.14 -5.75
N LYS A 20 2.09 -11.21 -5.03
CA LYS A 20 1.15 -11.93 -4.14
C LYS A 20 0.62 -11.02 -3.03
N TRP A 21 1.50 -10.23 -2.42
CA TRP A 21 1.12 -9.30 -1.37
C TRP A 21 0.17 -8.23 -1.90
N LEU A 22 0.47 -7.66 -3.06
CA LEU A 22 -0.42 -6.70 -3.73
C LEU A 22 -1.76 -7.32 -4.08
N LEU A 23 -1.78 -8.56 -4.59
CA LEU A 23 -3.03 -9.24 -4.91
C LEU A 23 -3.86 -9.47 -3.64
N TRP A 24 -3.25 -9.89 -2.54
CA TRP A 24 -3.92 -10.00 -1.25
C TRP A 24 -4.41 -8.65 -0.72
N GLY A 25 -3.60 -7.59 -0.86
CA GLY A 25 -3.98 -6.23 -0.53
C GLY A 25 -5.17 -5.72 -1.34
N CYS A 26 -5.22 -6.03 -2.64
CA CYS A 26 -6.37 -5.69 -3.50
C CYS A 26 -7.62 -6.48 -3.10
N VAL A 27 -7.50 -7.80 -2.89
CA VAL A 27 -8.65 -8.67 -2.57
C VAL A 27 -9.22 -8.33 -1.19
N PHE A 28 -8.38 -8.31 -0.16
CA PHE A 28 -8.84 -8.08 1.22
C PHE A 28 -8.97 -6.60 1.57
N GLY A 29 -8.15 -5.74 1.02
CA GLY A 29 -8.26 -4.30 1.26
C GLY A 29 -9.48 -3.66 0.61
N LEU A 30 -10.01 -4.27 -0.46
CA LEU A 30 -11.31 -3.93 -1.03
C LEU A 30 -12.44 -4.81 -0.47
N ALA A 31 -12.21 -5.62 0.56
CA ALA A 31 -13.25 -6.47 1.14
C ALA A 31 -14.54 -5.69 1.49
N PRO A 32 -14.50 -4.45 2.02
CA PRO A 32 -15.72 -3.68 2.25
C PRO A 32 -16.46 -3.29 0.96
N VAL A 33 -15.74 -3.07 -0.15
CA VAL A 33 -16.33 -2.82 -1.47
C VAL A 33 -16.97 -4.09 -2.01
N TRP A 34 -16.25 -5.23 -1.96
CA TRP A 34 -16.79 -6.53 -2.35
C TRP A 34 -18.04 -6.90 -1.55
N LEU A 35 -17.98 -6.67 -0.23
CA LEU A 35 -19.09 -6.93 0.67
C LEU A 35 -20.30 -6.03 0.33
N SER A 36 -20.08 -4.74 0.06
CA SER A 36 -21.13 -3.83 -0.40
C SER A 36 -21.75 -4.28 -1.73
N CYS A 37 -20.93 -4.72 -2.69
CA CYS A 37 -21.39 -5.25 -3.97
C CYS A 37 -22.24 -6.52 -3.83
N ILE A 38 -22.06 -7.31 -2.77
CA ILE A 38 -22.86 -8.51 -2.50
C ILE A 38 -24.11 -8.15 -1.69
N LEU A 39 -23.97 -7.32 -0.65
CA LEU A 39 -25.07 -6.97 0.26
C LEU A 39 -26.13 -6.09 -0.41
N PHE A 40 -25.75 -5.07 -1.18
CA PHE A 40 -26.74 -4.15 -1.75
C PHE A 40 -27.71 -4.81 -2.73
N PRO A 41 -27.28 -5.68 -3.67
CA PRO A 41 -28.22 -6.44 -4.49
C PRO A 41 -29.12 -7.37 -3.66
N LEU A 42 -28.58 -8.00 -2.61
CA LEU A 42 -29.36 -8.85 -1.71
C LEU A 42 -30.44 -8.07 -0.93
N LEU A 43 -30.18 -6.80 -0.65
CA LEU A 43 -31.12 -5.88 0.00
C LEU A 43 -32.04 -5.14 -0.98
N GLY A 44 -31.91 -5.37 -2.30
CA GLY A 44 -32.68 -4.68 -3.33
C GLY A 44 -32.23 -3.24 -3.63
N GLN A 45 -31.02 -2.85 -3.21
CA GLN A 45 -30.43 -1.51 -3.34
C GLN A 45 -29.31 -1.45 -4.39
N GLY A 46 -29.43 -2.19 -5.50
CA GLY A 46 -28.35 -2.33 -6.49
C GLY A 46 -27.78 -1.01 -7.03
N ASP A 47 -28.62 0.02 -7.17
CA ASP A 47 -28.22 1.33 -7.69
C ASP A 47 -27.35 2.15 -6.70
N GLU A 48 -27.32 1.79 -5.42
CA GLU A 48 -26.53 2.50 -4.40
C GLU A 48 -25.03 2.21 -4.48
N ILE A 49 -24.59 1.17 -5.21
CA ILE A 49 -23.16 0.85 -5.36
C ILE A 49 -22.41 2.02 -6.03
N LEU A 50 -22.96 2.57 -7.10
CA LEU A 50 -22.36 3.72 -7.80
C LEU A 50 -22.30 4.94 -6.86
N SER A 51 -23.31 5.11 -6.01
CA SER A 51 -23.34 6.20 -5.03
C SER A 51 -22.21 6.13 -4.00
N LEU A 52 -21.75 4.93 -3.61
CA LEU A 52 -20.58 4.79 -2.72
C LEU A 52 -19.31 5.31 -3.39
N ILE A 53 -19.13 4.99 -4.67
CA ILE A 53 -17.96 5.41 -5.45
C ILE A 53 -18.01 6.93 -5.67
N ASP A 54 -19.19 7.45 -6.02
CA ASP A 54 -19.41 8.88 -6.28
C ASP A 54 -19.16 9.75 -5.02
N ARG A 55 -19.37 9.20 -3.82
CA ARG A 55 -19.09 9.89 -2.54
C ARG A 55 -17.61 9.92 -2.17
N GLY A 56 -16.72 9.46 -3.04
CA GLY A 56 -15.27 9.50 -2.82
C GLY A 56 -14.78 8.47 -1.79
N GLN A 57 -15.57 7.45 -1.44
CA GLN A 57 -15.13 6.41 -0.51
C GLN A 57 -13.93 5.63 -1.05
N LEU A 58 -13.79 5.55 -2.38
CA LEU A 58 -12.64 4.93 -3.03
C LEU A 58 -11.30 5.59 -2.63
N ALA A 59 -11.31 6.89 -2.33
CA ALA A 59 -10.14 7.61 -1.82
C ALA A 59 -9.73 7.13 -0.41
N LEU A 60 -10.67 6.81 0.49
CA LEU A 60 -10.34 6.27 1.81
C LEU A 60 -9.60 4.93 1.72
N TYR A 61 -10.00 4.05 0.79
CA TYR A 61 -9.28 2.79 0.58
C TYR A 61 -7.87 3.04 0.04
N ALA A 62 -7.70 4.03 -0.83
CA ALA A 62 -6.38 4.45 -1.28
C ALA A 62 -5.51 4.94 -0.12
N ALA A 63 -6.08 5.71 0.82
CA ALA A 63 -5.39 6.16 2.03
C ALA A 63 -4.99 4.98 2.94
N ALA A 64 -5.86 3.98 3.13
CA ALA A 64 -5.54 2.80 3.93
C ALA A 64 -4.38 1.99 3.33
N MET A 65 -4.35 1.82 2.01
CA MET A 65 -3.24 1.16 1.29
C MET A 65 -1.94 1.94 1.38
N ALA A 66 -1.99 3.25 1.13
CA ALA A 66 -0.81 4.10 1.28
C ALA A 66 -0.31 4.14 2.73
N GLY A 67 -1.21 4.12 3.71
CA GLY A 67 -0.87 4.06 5.13
C GLY A 67 -0.18 2.77 5.54
N THR A 68 -0.63 1.62 5.04
CA THR A 68 0.04 0.33 5.27
C THR A 68 1.41 0.26 4.59
N ALA A 69 1.53 0.77 3.36
CA ALA A 69 2.81 0.93 2.69
C ALA A 69 3.76 1.84 3.48
N GLY A 70 3.26 2.95 4.01
CA GLY A 70 3.99 3.86 4.88
C GLY A 70 4.43 3.19 6.19
N TYR A 71 3.56 2.39 6.80
CA TYR A 71 3.90 1.61 8.00
C TYR A 71 5.03 0.62 7.71
N LEU A 72 4.92 -0.21 6.66
CA LEU A 72 5.97 -1.13 6.24
C LEU A 72 7.29 -0.39 6.01
N ALA A 73 7.23 0.70 5.25
CA ALA A 73 8.37 1.57 5.03
C ALA A 73 8.85 2.29 6.30
N SER A 74 8.16 2.27 7.44
CA SER A 74 8.60 2.93 8.68
C SER A 74 9.15 1.99 9.75
N THR A 75 8.78 0.69 9.70
CA THR A 75 8.83 -0.22 10.86
C THR A 75 10.22 -0.78 11.18
N ASP A 76 11.32 -0.21 10.69
CA ASP A 76 12.65 -0.70 11.04
C ASP A 76 13.72 0.32 10.74
N ARG A 77 14.33 0.95 11.74
CA ARG A 77 15.13 2.17 11.54
C ARG A 77 16.58 1.95 11.07
N ASP A 78 17.05 0.73 10.85
CA ASP A 78 18.47 0.48 10.58
C ASP A 78 18.68 -0.39 9.33
N PRO A 79 19.65 -0.06 8.43
CA PRO A 79 20.74 0.90 8.60
C PRO A 79 20.57 2.24 7.82
N PRO A 80 21.29 3.30 8.23
CA PRO A 80 21.31 4.61 7.58
C PRO A 80 21.88 4.53 6.15
N GLY A 81 21.12 5.01 5.15
CA GLY A 81 21.65 5.18 3.79
C GLY A 81 20.63 5.11 2.65
N MET A 82 19.44 4.55 2.87
CA MET A 82 18.45 4.40 1.80
C MET A 82 17.59 5.65 1.62
N LYS A 83 18.10 6.63 0.86
CA LYS A 83 17.34 7.83 0.44
C LYS A 83 15.98 7.49 -0.18
N LEU A 84 15.90 6.37 -0.90
CA LEU A 84 14.69 5.88 -1.56
C LEU A 84 13.51 5.67 -0.58
N ARG A 85 13.80 5.23 0.64
CA ARG A 85 12.79 4.95 1.65
C ARG A 85 12.11 6.21 2.16
N SER A 86 12.88 7.27 2.43
CA SER A 86 12.33 8.58 2.80
C SER A 86 11.46 9.14 1.68
N THR A 87 11.82 8.90 0.41
CA THR A 87 11.00 9.27 -0.73
C THR A 87 9.69 8.48 -0.77
N ILE A 88 9.71 7.17 -0.55
CA ILE A 88 8.49 6.35 -0.52
C ILE A 88 7.56 6.76 0.62
N LEU A 89 8.11 6.98 1.82
CA LEU A 89 7.34 7.47 2.96
C LEU A 89 6.69 8.83 2.67
N LEU A 90 7.44 9.75 2.05
CA LEU A 90 6.92 11.06 1.66
C LEU A 90 5.80 10.93 0.62
N VAL A 91 5.98 10.11 -0.40
CA VAL A 91 4.97 9.87 -1.45
C VAL A 91 3.73 9.21 -0.85
N ALA A 92 3.90 8.20 0.02
CA ALA A 92 2.80 7.56 0.73
C ALA A 92 2.02 8.57 1.57
N PHE A 93 2.72 9.41 2.35
CA PHE A 93 2.12 10.46 3.16
C PHE A 93 1.34 11.47 2.32
N ILE A 94 1.94 11.99 1.24
CA ILE A 94 1.27 12.90 0.30
C ILE A 94 0.02 12.25 -0.30
N THR A 95 0.11 10.98 -0.69
CA THR A 95 -1.02 10.22 -1.24
C THR A 95 -2.16 10.10 -0.23
N VAL A 96 -1.86 9.80 1.04
CA VAL A 96 -2.84 9.78 2.14
C VAL A 96 -3.50 11.15 2.32
N VAL A 97 -2.71 12.22 2.35
CA VAL A 97 -3.24 13.59 2.51
C VAL A 97 -4.18 13.96 1.38
N ILE A 98 -3.80 13.67 0.13
CA ILE A 98 -4.65 13.92 -1.06
C ILE A 98 -5.94 13.11 -0.97
N ALA A 99 -5.84 11.82 -0.64
CA ALA A 99 -6.99 10.94 -0.51
C ALA A 99 -7.98 11.42 0.57
N VAL A 100 -7.48 11.81 1.74
CA VAL A 100 -8.30 12.38 2.82
C VAL A 100 -8.92 13.71 2.40
N ALA A 101 -8.17 14.57 1.71
CA ALA A 101 -8.70 15.84 1.22
C ALA A 101 -9.85 15.64 0.22
N ILE A 102 -9.73 14.69 -0.72
CA ILE A 102 -10.81 14.33 -1.65
C ILE A 102 -12.04 13.88 -0.87
N TYR A 103 -11.87 12.93 0.05
CA TYR A 103 -12.97 12.39 0.85
C TYR A 103 -13.66 13.45 1.72
N VAL A 104 -12.90 14.30 2.41
CA VAL A 104 -13.46 15.38 3.23
C VAL A 104 -14.21 16.38 2.35
N THR A 105 -13.70 16.68 1.15
CA THR A 105 -14.35 17.60 0.22
C THR A 105 -15.70 17.05 -0.25
N THR A 106 -15.76 15.78 -0.66
CA THR A 106 -17.02 15.16 -1.11
C THR A 106 -18.05 15.10 0.01
N GLN A 107 -17.64 14.70 1.22
CA GLN A 107 -18.53 14.66 2.39
C GLN A 107 -19.01 16.05 2.80
N THR A 108 -18.14 17.06 2.76
CA THR A 108 -18.51 18.43 3.14
C THR A 108 -19.52 19.02 2.15
N VAL A 109 -19.35 18.74 0.85
CA VAL A 109 -20.30 19.17 -0.18
C VAL A 109 -21.67 18.52 0.04
N ASP A 110 -21.72 17.23 0.36
CA ASP A 110 -22.97 16.52 0.64
C ASP A 110 -23.70 17.12 1.86
N VAL A 111 -22.97 17.42 2.94
CA VAL A 111 -23.56 18.01 4.16
C VAL A 111 -24.03 19.45 3.95
N LEU A 112 -23.27 20.27 3.22
CA LEU A 112 -23.60 21.68 3.00
C LEU A 112 -24.72 21.90 1.99
N SER A 113 -24.91 20.98 1.04
CA SER A 113 -25.95 21.13 0.00
C SER A 113 -27.37 21.11 0.56
N GLY A 114 -27.59 20.50 1.74
CA GLY A 114 -28.89 20.45 2.40
C GLY A 114 -30.04 19.94 1.50
N PRO A 115 -31.30 20.00 1.97
CA PRO A 115 -32.44 19.53 1.17
C PRO A 115 -32.87 20.47 0.04
N GLN A 116 -32.36 21.71 -0.01
CA GLN A 116 -32.92 22.79 -0.85
C GLN A 116 -31.91 23.52 -1.73
N GLN A 117 -30.60 23.33 -1.58
CA GLN A 117 -29.64 23.92 -2.51
C GLN A 117 -29.28 22.88 -3.57
N SER A 118 -29.43 23.26 -4.83
CA SER A 118 -28.91 22.46 -5.94
C SER A 118 -27.43 22.21 -5.65
N PRO A 119 -27.00 20.94 -5.48
CA PRO A 119 -25.63 20.64 -5.13
C PRO A 119 -24.69 21.27 -6.16
N PRO A 120 -23.50 21.72 -5.74
CA PRO A 120 -22.47 22.15 -6.67
C PRO A 120 -22.34 21.09 -7.77
N ASN A 121 -22.35 21.50 -9.04
CA ASN A 121 -22.24 20.59 -10.17
C ASN A 121 -20.80 20.06 -10.30
N ILE A 122 -20.37 19.29 -9.30
CA ILE A 122 -19.15 18.50 -9.35
C ILE A 122 -19.52 17.26 -10.14
N SER A 123 -18.94 17.13 -11.33
CA SER A 123 -19.15 15.93 -12.14
C SER A 123 -18.68 14.70 -11.36
N PRO A 124 -19.57 13.74 -11.06
CA PRO A 124 -19.21 12.52 -10.33
C PRO A 124 -18.07 11.76 -11.03
N ALA A 125 -18.07 11.78 -12.37
CA ALA A 125 -17.03 11.17 -13.18
C ALA A 125 -15.62 11.70 -12.86
N ILE A 126 -15.49 12.98 -12.48
CA ILE A 126 -14.20 13.58 -12.09
C ILE A 126 -13.77 13.01 -10.73
N VAL A 127 -14.67 12.94 -9.75
CA VAL A 127 -14.38 12.40 -8.42
C VAL A 127 -13.96 10.93 -8.51
N VAL A 128 -14.69 10.14 -9.31
CA VAL A 128 -14.37 8.73 -9.56
C VAL A 128 -12.99 8.60 -10.23
N ALA A 129 -12.73 9.38 -11.28
CA ALA A 129 -11.45 9.34 -11.99
C ALA A 129 -10.27 9.71 -11.08
N PHE A 130 -10.38 10.78 -10.28
CA PHE A 130 -9.34 11.17 -9.33
C PHE A 130 -9.15 10.12 -8.23
N SER A 131 -10.24 9.60 -7.65
CA SER A 131 -10.15 8.56 -6.62
C SER A 131 -9.51 7.30 -7.16
N ALA A 132 -9.86 6.89 -8.38
CA ALA A 132 -9.25 5.75 -9.06
C ALA A 132 -7.76 5.98 -9.35
N ALA A 133 -7.39 7.18 -9.81
CA ALA A 133 -5.99 7.54 -10.04
C ALA A 133 -5.16 7.49 -8.75
N VAL A 134 -5.69 8.04 -7.65
CA VAL A 134 -5.04 8.02 -6.33
C VAL A 134 -4.93 6.59 -5.80
N TYR A 135 -5.94 5.74 -6.04
CA TYR A 135 -5.90 4.32 -5.68
C TYR A 135 -4.85 3.54 -6.48
N VAL A 136 -4.76 3.74 -7.80
CA VAL A 136 -3.69 3.12 -8.61
C VAL A 136 -2.31 3.59 -8.16
N ALA A 137 -2.15 4.88 -7.86
CA ALA A 137 -0.90 5.42 -7.35
C ALA A 137 -0.53 4.78 -6.00
N SER A 138 -1.47 4.60 -5.07
CA SER A 138 -1.20 3.97 -3.79
C SER A 138 -0.82 2.49 -3.93
N LEU A 139 -1.42 1.76 -4.88
CA LEU A 139 -1.02 0.39 -5.20
C LEU A 139 0.41 0.30 -5.71
N ILE A 140 0.84 1.22 -6.59
CA ILE A 140 2.22 1.28 -7.07
C ILE A 140 3.17 1.55 -5.92
N VAL A 141 2.85 2.49 -5.04
CA VAL A 141 3.67 2.82 -3.86
C VAL A 141 3.76 1.62 -2.91
N ALA A 142 2.65 0.94 -2.65
CA ALA A 142 2.63 -0.27 -1.82
C ALA A 142 3.47 -1.38 -2.42
N PHE A 143 3.33 -1.63 -3.73
CA PHE A 143 4.13 -2.62 -4.44
C PHE A 143 5.63 -2.36 -4.31
N LEU A 144 6.06 -1.12 -4.56
CA LEU A 144 7.46 -0.72 -4.43
C LEU A 144 7.97 -0.84 -3.00
N ALA A 145 7.15 -0.47 -2.02
CA ALA A 145 7.49 -0.64 -0.61
C ALA A 145 7.71 -2.11 -0.24
N THR A 146 6.81 -3.01 -0.68
CA THR A 146 6.94 -4.45 -0.43
C THR A 146 8.13 -5.07 -1.14
N LEU A 147 8.43 -4.64 -2.37
CA LEU A 147 9.59 -5.12 -3.13
C LEU A 147 10.90 -4.82 -2.37
N ILE A 148 11.04 -3.59 -1.88
CA ILE A 148 12.21 -3.15 -1.10
C ILE A 148 12.31 -3.90 0.22
N ASP A 149 11.18 -4.12 0.89
CA ASP A 149 11.16 -4.85 2.16
C ASP A 149 11.52 -6.34 1.98
N SER A 150 11.05 -6.97 0.91
CA SER A 150 11.38 -8.36 0.57
C SER A 150 12.88 -8.53 0.31
N GLU A 151 13.51 -7.66 -0.49
CA GLU A 151 14.97 -7.71 -0.72
C GLU A 151 15.77 -7.53 0.59
N ARG A 152 15.26 -6.69 1.48
CA ARG A 152 15.89 -6.44 2.77
C ARG A 152 15.83 -7.67 3.67
N LEU A 153 14.68 -8.34 3.74
CA LEU A 153 14.49 -9.53 4.57
C LEU A 153 15.43 -10.67 4.14
N ASP A 154 15.63 -10.87 2.84
CA ASP A 154 16.55 -11.90 2.33
C ASP A 154 18.01 -11.61 2.74
N ASN A 155 18.46 -10.37 2.58
CA ASN A 155 19.81 -9.96 3.01
C ASN A 155 20.01 -10.13 4.53
N GLN A 156 19.01 -9.76 5.33
CA GLN A 156 19.08 -9.92 6.79
C GLN A 156 19.09 -11.41 7.19
N TYR A 157 18.32 -12.25 6.50
CA TYR A 157 18.30 -13.68 6.75
C TYR A 157 19.65 -14.34 6.44
N GLN A 158 20.29 -13.94 5.34
CA GLN A 158 21.64 -14.40 4.99
C GLN A 158 22.69 -14.00 6.03
N ASP A 159 22.65 -12.77 6.54
CA ASP A 159 23.56 -12.31 7.60
C ASP A 159 23.36 -13.08 8.91
N ILE A 160 22.10 -13.29 9.32
CA ILE A 160 21.77 -14.05 10.54
C ILE A 160 22.20 -15.51 10.41
N GLN A 161 21.97 -16.14 9.26
CA GLN A 161 22.40 -17.51 9.01
C GLN A 161 23.93 -17.63 8.97
N GLY A 162 24.63 -16.64 8.41
CA GLY A 162 26.09 -16.57 8.43
C GLY A 162 26.63 -16.57 9.86
N ARG A 163 26.08 -15.68 10.71
CA ARG A 163 26.48 -15.61 12.14
C ARG A 163 26.18 -16.91 12.90
N HIS A 164 25.00 -17.50 12.73
CA HIS A 164 24.68 -18.77 13.38
C HIS A 164 25.59 -19.91 12.89
N GLY A 165 26.00 -19.89 11.62
CA GLY A 165 26.97 -20.84 11.07
C GLY A 165 28.35 -20.70 11.73
N GLU A 166 28.82 -19.47 11.90
CA GLU A 166 30.07 -19.16 12.60
C GLU A 166 30.01 -19.56 14.08
N ASP A 167 28.91 -19.22 14.78
CA ASP A 167 28.69 -19.58 16.18
C ASP A 167 28.70 -21.12 16.38
N LEU A 168 28.03 -21.87 15.50
CA LEU A 168 28.03 -23.34 15.54
C LEU A 168 29.42 -23.93 15.28
N LEU A 169 30.19 -23.36 14.35
CA LEU A 169 31.56 -23.81 14.08
C LEU A 169 32.47 -23.57 15.30
N GLU A 170 32.30 -22.45 15.98
CA GLU A 170 33.03 -22.15 17.22
C GLU A 170 32.67 -23.15 18.33
N ASP A 171 31.38 -23.47 18.49
CA ASP A 171 30.90 -24.45 19.46
C ASP A 171 31.45 -25.86 19.20
N PHE A 172 31.47 -26.31 17.94
CA PHE A 172 32.07 -27.60 17.58
C PHE A 172 33.58 -27.63 17.82
N ALA A 173 34.30 -26.55 17.51
CA ALA A 173 35.73 -26.45 17.75
C ALA A 173 36.08 -26.48 19.25
N ARG A 174 35.17 -26.01 20.11
CA ARG A 174 35.30 -26.05 21.57
C ARG A 174 35.05 -27.45 22.14
N LEU A 175 34.11 -28.22 21.59
CA LEU A 175 33.78 -29.57 22.05
C LEU A 175 34.81 -30.64 21.64
N GLY A 176 35.57 -30.40 20.56
CA GLY A 176 36.61 -31.33 20.08
C GLY A 176 37.95 -31.28 20.81
N LYS A 177 38.08 -30.47 21.88
CA LYS A 177 39.28 -30.34 22.71
C LYS A 177 39.04 -30.91 24.10
#